data_AF-A0AAE9YQU7-F1
#
_entry.id   AF-A0AAE9YQU7-F1
#
_cell.length_a   1.000
_cell.length_b   1.000
_cell.length_c   1.000
_cell.angle_alpha   90.00
_cell.angle_beta   90.00
_cell.angle_gamma   90.00
#
_symmetry.space_group_name_H-M   'P 1'
#
loop_
_entity.id
_entity.type
_entity.pdbx_description
1 polymer ?
#
loop_
_entity_poly.entity_id
_entity_poly.type
_entity_poly.pdbx_seq_one_letter_code
_entity_poly.pdbx_strand_id
1 'polypeptide(L)'
;MKNKLNLFLSAVLFLITSSVHATVIETISFLGDNQGVAESFGFSSGGVDLTVTAWTTNVNDEQTELVPWQLLSGDNGVYNGSTGLGVVSSDNDGADLDGGSSGSFARDPDEGLLFVFSEQVNLHAFTAGDLSSNDDLNFAWVSLLSADSLDASNLFVDRNDGSDHYQLSSGTFGYAFMLWVDGNDDDVRIESLEFSTVPEPYTLLLLAIGLLLCGFRGMKKGR
;
A
#
# COMPACT_ATOMS: atom_id res chain seq x y z
N MET A 1 1.85 32.02 -41.61
CA MET A 1 2.45 30.86 -40.89
C MET A 1 3.07 31.23 -39.55
N LYS A 2 3.77 32.38 -39.41
CA LYS A 2 4.42 32.81 -38.15
C LYS A 2 3.50 32.89 -36.91
N ASN A 3 2.25 33.36 -37.05
CA ASN A 3 1.32 33.47 -35.90
C ASN A 3 0.86 32.13 -35.30
N LYS A 4 0.79 31.05 -36.09
CA LYS A 4 0.38 29.73 -35.56
C LYS A 4 1.51 29.01 -34.84
N LEU A 5 2.75 29.23 -35.28
CA LEU A 5 3.94 28.70 -34.63
C LEU A 5 4.18 29.38 -33.28
N ASN A 6 4.01 30.70 -33.20
CA ASN A 6 4.15 31.45 -31.95
C ASN A 6 3.05 31.10 -30.94
N LEU A 7 1.81 30.88 -31.39
CA LEU A 7 0.72 30.43 -30.50
C LEU A 7 0.99 29.03 -29.93
N PHE A 8 1.52 28.12 -30.75
CA PHE A 8 1.90 26.77 -30.33
C PHE A 8 3.07 26.81 -29.34
N LEU A 9 4.09 27.63 -29.63
CA LEU A 9 5.25 27.79 -28.75
C LEU A 9 4.86 28.40 -27.41
N SER A 10 3.95 29.39 -27.39
CA SER A 10 3.43 29.98 -26.15
C SER A 10 2.55 29.02 -25.35
N ALA A 11 1.72 28.18 -26.00
CA ALA A 11 0.94 27.16 -25.31
C ALA A 11 1.83 26.09 -24.68
N VAL A 12 2.88 25.65 -25.38
CA VAL A 12 3.89 24.74 -24.84
C VAL A 12 4.64 25.39 -23.67
N LEU A 13 5.04 26.66 -23.79
CA LEU A 13 5.71 27.38 -22.69
C LEU A 13 4.81 27.55 -21.45
N PHE A 14 3.51 27.79 -21.64
CA PHE A 14 2.53 27.90 -20.54
C PHE A 14 2.26 26.56 -19.85
N LEU A 15 2.38 25.46 -20.59
CA LEU A 15 2.26 24.10 -20.05
C LEU A 15 3.52 23.66 -19.29
N ILE A 16 4.71 24.18 -19.63
CA ILE A 16 5.95 23.94 -18.86
C ILE A 16 5.93 24.73 -17.53
N THR A 17 5.11 25.78 -17.41
CA THR A 17 4.94 26.55 -16.16
C THR A 17 3.87 25.98 -15.21
N SER A 18 3.38 24.75 -15.44
CA SER A 18 2.44 24.11 -14.51
C SER A 18 3.07 24.00 -13.12
N SER A 19 2.44 24.66 -12.16
CA SER A 19 2.81 24.71 -10.76
C SER A 19 3.10 23.32 -10.20
N VAL A 20 4.22 23.20 -9.47
CA VAL A 20 4.43 22.12 -8.50
C VAL A 20 3.33 22.29 -7.46
N HIS A 21 2.24 21.55 -7.60
CA HIS A 21 1.29 21.40 -6.50
C HIS A 21 1.98 20.54 -5.43
N ALA A 22 1.96 21.01 -4.19
CA ALA A 22 2.31 20.15 -3.08
C ALA A 22 1.31 18.98 -3.09
N THR A 23 1.82 17.75 -3.20
CA THR A 23 0.97 16.57 -3.10
C THR A 23 0.42 16.53 -1.68
N VAL A 24 -0.91 16.49 -1.54
CA VAL A 24 -1.55 16.35 -0.24
C VAL A 24 -1.20 14.98 0.32
N ILE A 25 -0.78 14.94 1.59
CA ILE A 25 -0.62 13.69 2.33
C ILE A 25 -2.00 13.39 2.93
N GLU A 26 -2.52 12.23 2.55
CA GLU A 26 -3.76 11.65 3.05
C GLU A 26 -3.42 10.64 4.15
N THR A 27 -4.25 10.60 5.19
CA THR A 27 -4.14 9.60 6.26
C THR A 27 -5.41 8.75 6.27
N ILE A 28 -5.26 7.44 6.35
CA ILE A 28 -6.34 6.52 6.71
C ILE A 28 -6.07 6.05 8.12
N SER A 29 -6.99 6.34 9.04
CA SER A 29 -6.97 5.76 10.38
C SER A 29 -7.84 4.52 10.43
N PHE A 30 -7.33 3.49 11.08
CA PHE A 30 -8.01 2.22 11.34
C PHE A 30 -8.53 2.11 12.78
N LEU A 31 -8.35 3.14 13.60
CA LEU A 31 -8.90 3.19 14.95
C LEU A 31 -10.42 3.43 14.88
N GLY A 32 -11.23 2.77 15.73
CA GLY A 32 -12.67 3.00 15.71
C GLY A 32 -13.57 2.00 16.42
N ASP A 33 -14.73 1.73 15.82
CA ASP A 33 -15.90 1.13 16.49
C ASP A 33 -15.83 -0.41 16.65
N ASN A 34 -14.69 -1.04 16.32
CA ASN A 34 -14.50 -2.50 16.26
C ASN A 34 -15.52 -3.19 15.32
N GLN A 35 -15.04 -3.55 14.13
CA GLN A 35 -15.82 -4.23 13.10
C GLN A 35 -15.65 -5.76 13.12
N GLY A 36 -14.83 -6.31 14.02
CA GLY A 36 -14.55 -7.74 14.13
C GLY A 36 -13.65 -8.25 13.01
N VAL A 37 -13.83 -9.52 12.63
CA VAL A 37 -13.02 -10.22 11.62
C VAL A 37 -13.76 -10.31 10.30
N ALA A 38 -13.07 -10.06 9.19
CA ALA A 38 -13.56 -10.29 7.84
C ALA A 38 -12.42 -10.67 6.89
N GLU A 39 -12.75 -11.34 5.78
CA GLU A 39 -11.76 -11.67 4.74
C GLU A 39 -11.07 -10.41 4.15
N SER A 40 -11.79 -9.28 4.14
CA SER A 40 -11.22 -8.00 3.72
C SER A 40 -11.96 -6.80 4.32
N PHE A 41 -11.26 -5.67 4.41
CA PHE A 41 -11.84 -4.37 4.71
C PHE A 41 -11.51 -3.34 3.64
N GLY A 42 -12.48 -2.48 3.35
CA GLY A 42 -12.33 -1.36 2.41
C GLY A 42 -12.30 -0.02 3.14
N PHE A 43 -11.35 0.83 2.76
CA PHE A 43 -11.18 2.20 3.25
C PHE A 43 -11.08 3.16 2.06
N SER A 44 -11.32 4.45 2.29
CA SER A 44 -11.20 5.47 1.24
C SER A 44 -10.74 6.79 1.85
N SER A 45 -9.76 7.43 1.22
CA SER A 45 -9.28 8.76 1.60
C SER A 45 -8.70 9.48 0.38
N GLY A 46 -8.93 10.79 0.27
CA GLY A 46 -8.50 11.57 -0.90
C GLY A 46 -9.06 11.09 -2.25
N GLY A 47 -10.13 10.28 -2.27
CA GLY A 47 -10.66 9.65 -3.49
C GLY A 47 -9.91 8.39 -3.93
N VAL A 48 -8.95 7.93 -3.13
CA VAL A 48 -8.24 6.65 -3.29
C VAL A 48 -8.90 5.61 -2.42
N ASP A 49 -9.27 4.48 -3.02
CA ASP A 49 -9.77 3.33 -2.28
C ASP A 49 -8.60 2.40 -1.88
N LEU A 50 -8.68 1.84 -0.69
CA LEU A 50 -7.72 0.91 -0.11
C LEU A 50 -8.47 -0.36 0.30
N THR A 51 -8.02 -1.51 -0.18
CA THR A 51 -8.49 -2.81 0.29
C THR A 51 -7.40 -3.47 1.13
N VAL A 52 -7.77 -3.98 2.30
CA VAL A 52 -6.87 -4.72 3.18
C VAL A 52 -7.31 -6.18 3.24
N THR A 53 -6.34 -7.09 3.10
CA THR A 53 -6.53 -8.55 3.22
C THR A 53 -5.45 -9.13 4.12
N ALA A 54 -5.74 -10.23 4.80
CA ALA A 54 -4.79 -10.89 5.68
C ALA A 54 -4.19 -12.12 5.00
N TRP A 55 -2.90 -12.33 5.21
CA TRP A 55 -2.12 -13.40 4.61
C TRP A 55 -1.25 -14.07 5.67
N THR A 56 -0.92 -15.33 5.44
CA THR A 56 0.01 -16.07 6.28
C THR A 56 1.17 -16.64 5.49
N THR A 57 2.31 -16.81 6.14
CA THR A 57 3.52 -17.40 5.57
C THR A 57 4.30 -18.15 6.65
N ASN A 58 5.44 -18.69 6.29
CA ASN A 58 6.41 -19.20 7.25
C ASN A 58 7.79 -18.68 6.88
N VAL A 59 8.40 -17.92 7.77
CA VAL A 59 9.74 -17.37 7.66
C VAL A 59 10.57 -17.90 8.83
N ASN A 60 11.84 -18.20 8.60
CA ASN A 60 12.75 -18.60 9.67
C ASN A 60 13.51 -17.40 10.26
N ASP A 61 14.24 -17.61 11.35
CA ASP A 61 15.08 -16.59 12.01
C ASP A 61 16.10 -15.90 11.07
N GLU A 62 16.39 -16.49 9.90
CA GLU A 62 17.22 -15.90 8.84
C GLU A 62 16.41 -15.16 7.75
N GLN A 63 15.14 -14.85 8.00
CA GLN A 63 14.24 -14.14 7.09
C GLN A 63 14.02 -14.86 5.75
N THR A 64 14.19 -16.19 5.76
CA THR A 64 14.00 -17.03 4.58
C THR A 64 12.58 -17.60 4.56
N GLU A 65 11.83 -17.26 3.52
CA GLU A 65 10.51 -17.83 3.26
C GLU A 65 10.62 -19.36 3.07
N LEU A 66 9.99 -20.11 3.97
CA LEU A 66 9.86 -21.56 3.98
C LEU A 66 8.59 -22.03 3.25
N VAL A 67 7.53 -21.21 3.30
CA VAL A 67 6.22 -21.46 2.67
C VAL A 67 5.78 -20.17 1.98
N PRO A 68 5.26 -20.19 0.74
CA PRO A 68 4.78 -18.98 0.09
C PRO A 68 3.57 -18.39 0.81
N TRP A 69 3.41 -17.07 0.74
CA TRP A 69 2.25 -16.34 1.25
C TRP A 69 0.90 -16.95 0.78
N GLN A 70 -0.01 -17.14 1.74
CA GLN A 70 -1.33 -17.73 1.54
C GLN A 70 -2.39 -16.76 2.04
N LEU A 71 -3.39 -16.46 1.20
CA LEU A 71 -4.51 -15.61 1.58
C LEU A 71 -5.39 -16.32 2.62
N LEU A 72 -5.70 -15.63 3.71
CA LEU A 72 -6.68 -16.10 4.69
C LEU A 72 -8.11 -15.93 4.15
N SER A 73 -8.99 -16.88 4.49
CA SER A 73 -10.39 -16.90 4.05
C SER A 73 -11.28 -17.61 5.06
N GLY A 74 -12.60 -17.44 4.91
CA GLY A 74 -13.59 -18.02 5.81
C GLY A 74 -13.75 -17.22 7.10
N ASP A 75 -13.64 -17.90 8.24
CA ASP A 75 -13.77 -17.28 9.57
C ASP A 75 -12.49 -16.54 10.01
N ASN A 76 -11.40 -16.71 9.26
CA ASN A 76 -10.09 -16.09 9.46
C ASN A 76 -9.90 -14.93 8.47
N GLY A 77 -9.12 -13.92 8.86
CA GLY A 77 -8.91 -12.76 8.00
C GLY A 77 -8.35 -11.56 8.73
N VAL A 78 -8.66 -10.38 8.20
CA VAL A 78 -8.31 -9.11 8.84
C VAL A 78 -9.21 -8.93 10.05
N TYR A 79 -8.63 -8.64 11.20
CA TYR A 79 -9.35 -8.09 12.34
C TYR A 79 -9.28 -6.56 12.29
N ASN A 80 -10.43 -5.90 12.46
CA ASN A 80 -10.52 -4.45 12.55
C ASN A 80 -11.12 -4.06 13.90
N GLY A 81 -10.25 -3.82 14.88
CA GLY A 81 -10.62 -3.51 16.25
C GLY A 81 -10.68 -2.03 16.55
N SER A 82 -10.90 -1.68 17.81
CA SER A 82 -10.84 -0.28 18.24
C SER A 82 -9.42 0.29 18.30
N THR A 83 -8.42 -0.59 18.34
CA THR A 83 -6.98 -0.28 18.42
C THR A 83 -6.27 -0.44 17.07
N GLY A 84 -7.00 -0.66 15.97
CA GLY A 84 -6.42 -0.79 14.64
C GLY A 84 -6.62 -2.17 14.02
N LEU A 85 -5.87 -2.43 12.97
CA LEU A 85 -5.91 -3.69 12.21
C LEU A 85 -4.97 -4.72 12.81
N GLY A 86 -5.40 -5.97 12.81
CA GLY A 86 -4.52 -7.13 12.97
C GLY A 86 -5.03 -8.32 12.15
N VAL A 87 -4.56 -9.51 12.49
CA VAL A 87 -4.90 -10.74 11.76
C VAL A 87 -5.42 -11.77 12.75
N VAL A 88 -6.38 -12.58 12.30
CA VAL A 88 -6.79 -13.80 13.01
C VAL A 88 -6.54 -14.94 12.04
N SER A 89 -5.44 -15.69 12.24
CA SER A 89 -5.11 -16.82 11.38
C SER A 89 -5.77 -18.14 11.78
N SER A 90 -6.27 -18.27 13.03
CA SER A 90 -6.96 -19.48 13.50
C SER A 90 -7.89 -19.26 14.70
N ASP A 91 -8.75 -20.25 14.99
CA ASP A 91 -9.69 -20.23 16.13
C ASP A 91 -9.02 -20.12 17.53
N ASN A 92 -7.74 -20.46 17.62
CA ASN A 92 -6.99 -20.42 18.89
C ASN A 92 -6.05 -19.22 18.97
N ASP A 93 -6.07 -18.39 17.92
CA ASP A 93 -5.14 -17.30 17.75
C ASP A 93 -5.66 -16.01 18.39
N GLY A 94 -4.73 -15.12 18.68
CA GLY A 94 -5.04 -13.73 18.99
C GLY A 94 -5.65 -13.01 17.79
N ALA A 95 -5.78 -11.70 17.92
CA ALA A 95 -6.12 -10.87 16.77
C ALA A 95 -4.97 -9.96 16.36
N ASP A 96 -3.93 -9.86 17.19
CA ASP A 96 -2.76 -9.00 17.00
C ASP A 96 -1.88 -9.61 15.90
N LEU A 97 -1.07 -8.79 15.23
CA LEU A 97 0.02 -9.34 14.43
C LEU A 97 1.12 -9.76 15.41
N ASP A 98 1.24 -11.05 15.69
CA ASP A 98 2.10 -11.56 16.76
C ASP A 98 3.33 -12.37 16.32
N GLY A 99 3.40 -12.63 15.02
CA GLY A 99 4.52 -13.36 14.42
C GLY A 99 4.38 -14.85 14.68
N GLY A 100 4.81 -15.63 13.69
CA GLY A 100 4.67 -17.07 13.76
C GLY A 100 5.87 -17.73 14.41
N SER A 101 5.65 -18.95 14.91
CA SER A 101 6.75 -19.87 15.16
C SER A 101 7.04 -20.71 13.92
N SER A 102 8.24 -20.54 13.35
CA SER A 102 8.70 -21.35 12.20
C SER A 102 8.66 -22.88 12.45
N GLY A 103 8.77 -23.30 13.72
CA GLY A 103 8.63 -24.69 14.17
C GLY A 103 7.19 -25.19 14.32
N SER A 104 6.19 -24.29 14.26
CA SER A 104 4.78 -24.56 14.55
C SER A 104 3.78 -23.92 13.57
N PHE A 105 4.16 -23.64 12.32
CA PHE A 105 3.30 -23.03 11.28
C PHE A 105 1.83 -23.46 11.24
N ALA A 106 1.52 -24.75 11.45
CA ALA A 106 0.13 -25.22 11.44
C ALA A 106 -0.74 -24.69 12.59
N ARG A 107 -0.14 -24.02 13.57
CA ARG A 107 -0.79 -23.47 14.75
C ARG A 107 -0.50 -21.98 14.95
N ASP A 108 0.56 -21.50 14.33
CA ASP A 108 1.23 -20.26 14.67
C ASP A 108 2.06 -19.82 13.44
N PRO A 109 1.39 -19.46 12.32
CA PRO A 109 2.05 -19.00 11.11
C PRO A 109 2.45 -17.53 11.23
N ASP A 110 3.41 -17.08 10.42
CA ASP A 110 3.68 -15.64 10.32
C ASP A 110 2.52 -14.95 9.61
N GLU A 111 2.13 -13.79 10.10
CA GLU A 111 0.94 -13.07 9.66
C GLU A 111 1.29 -11.73 8.99
N GLY A 112 0.50 -11.35 7.99
CA GLY A 112 0.68 -10.11 7.26
C GLY A 112 -0.61 -9.47 6.78
N LEU A 113 -0.62 -8.14 6.77
CA LEU A 113 -1.67 -7.31 6.17
C LEU A 113 -1.20 -6.77 4.82
N LEU A 114 -1.91 -7.18 3.76
CA LEU A 114 -1.71 -6.68 2.42
C LEU A 114 -2.64 -5.49 2.16
N PHE A 115 -2.04 -4.34 1.86
CA PHE A 115 -2.71 -3.08 1.53
C PHE A 115 -2.68 -2.85 0.03
N VAL A 116 -3.84 -2.86 -0.62
CA VAL A 116 -4.00 -2.68 -2.08
C VAL A 116 -4.77 -1.40 -2.38
N PHE A 117 -4.09 -0.44 -3.01
CA PHE A 117 -4.65 0.84 -3.42
C PHE A 117 -5.27 0.76 -4.82
N SER A 118 -6.34 1.51 -5.04
CA SER A 118 -7.02 1.62 -6.34
C SER A 118 -6.18 2.33 -7.42
N GLU A 119 -5.15 3.07 -7.02
CA GLU A 119 -4.22 3.76 -7.90
C GLU A 119 -2.79 3.73 -7.32
N GLN A 120 -1.82 4.21 -8.11
CA GLN A 120 -0.45 4.28 -7.64
C GLN A 120 -0.30 5.39 -6.61
N VAL A 121 0.19 5.04 -5.42
CA VAL A 121 0.45 5.99 -4.34
C VAL A 121 1.94 6.03 -4.02
N ASN A 122 2.36 7.11 -3.39
CA ASN A 122 3.59 7.17 -2.62
C ASN A 122 3.24 6.95 -1.15
N LEU A 123 3.67 5.84 -0.57
CA LEU A 123 3.48 5.57 0.85
C LEU A 123 4.57 6.31 1.64
N HIS A 124 4.17 7.12 2.62
CA HIS A 124 5.11 7.96 3.39
C HIS A 124 5.40 7.37 4.76
N ALA A 125 4.36 6.89 5.44
CA ALA A 125 4.49 6.37 6.78
C ALA A 125 3.33 5.44 7.14
N PHE A 126 3.51 4.72 8.23
CA PHE A 126 2.43 4.02 8.93
C PHE A 126 2.64 4.15 10.44
N THR A 127 1.59 3.95 11.22
CA THR A 127 1.67 3.88 12.68
C THR A 127 1.25 2.49 13.13
N ALA A 128 2.04 1.91 14.01
CA ALA A 128 1.79 0.64 14.65
C ALA A 128 1.66 0.84 16.17
N GLY A 129 0.58 0.35 16.75
CA GLY A 129 0.31 0.36 18.18
C GLY A 129 0.83 -0.90 18.86
N ASP A 130 0.85 -0.84 20.20
CA ASP A 130 1.19 -1.95 21.10
C ASP A 130 2.63 -2.51 20.97
N LEU A 131 3.54 -1.74 20.36
CA LEU A 131 4.93 -2.13 20.17
C LEU A 131 5.72 -2.27 21.48
N SER A 132 6.36 -3.42 21.65
CA SER A 132 7.36 -3.71 22.67
C SER A 132 8.78 -3.53 22.13
N SER A 133 9.78 -3.62 23.03
CA SER A 133 11.19 -3.48 22.64
C SER A 133 11.75 -4.69 21.87
N ASN A 134 10.95 -5.74 21.72
CA ASN A 134 11.32 -6.95 21.00
C ASN A 134 10.62 -7.08 19.65
N ASP A 135 9.75 -6.13 19.31
CA ASP A 135 8.84 -6.33 18.18
C ASP A 135 9.52 -6.01 16.85
N ASP A 136 9.46 -6.95 15.92
CA ASP A 136 10.11 -6.92 14.61
C ASP A 136 9.04 -6.72 13.52
N LEU A 137 8.82 -5.45 13.15
CA LEU A 137 7.86 -5.08 12.11
C LEU A 137 8.52 -4.98 10.74
N ASN A 138 8.00 -5.75 9.80
CA ASN A 138 8.49 -5.86 8.44
C ASN A 138 7.59 -5.12 7.43
N PHE A 139 8.24 -4.56 6.41
CA PHE A 139 7.57 -3.92 5.28
C PHE A 139 8.05 -4.53 3.96
N ALA A 140 7.16 -4.71 3.00
CA ALA A 140 7.53 -5.18 1.67
C ALA A 140 6.72 -4.48 0.56
N TRP A 141 7.39 -4.24 -0.57
CA TRP A 141 6.65 -4.00 -1.82
C TRP A 141 6.08 -5.31 -2.33
N VAL A 142 4.84 -5.24 -2.83
CA VAL A 142 4.15 -6.42 -3.32
C VAL A 142 3.83 -6.27 -4.80
N SER A 143 4.22 -7.29 -5.56
CA SER A 143 3.71 -7.51 -6.92
C SER A 143 2.66 -8.61 -6.89
N LEU A 144 1.42 -8.27 -7.20
CA LEU A 144 0.33 -9.24 -7.31
C LEU A 144 0.49 -10.05 -8.61
N LEU A 145 0.71 -11.35 -8.48
CA LEU A 145 0.81 -12.28 -9.60
C LEU A 145 -0.59 -12.79 -10.03
N SER A 146 -1.47 -12.97 -9.04
CA SER A 146 -2.89 -13.28 -9.22
C SER A 146 -3.70 -12.79 -8.00
N ALA A 147 -4.99 -13.12 -7.92
CA ALA A 147 -5.80 -12.80 -6.74
C ALA A 147 -5.27 -13.44 -5.45
N ASP A 148 -4.70 -14.66 -5.56
CA ASP A 148 -4.31 -15.48 -4.41
C ASP A 148 -2.79 -15.78 -4.41
N SER A 149 -2.00 -14.99 -5.14
CA SER A 149 -0.55 -15.17 -5.20
C SER A 149 0.16 -13.84 -5.41
N LEU A 150 1.20 -13.63 -4.62
CA LEU A 150 1.98 -12.41 -4.59
C LEU A 150 3.48 -12.73 -4.56
N ASP A 151 4.28 -11.75 -4.95
CA ASP A 151 5.72 -11.71 -4.76
C ASP A 151 6.04 -10.49 -3.90
N ALA A 152 6.56 -10.74 -2.69
CA ALA A 152 6.92 -9.71 -1.73
C ALA A 152 8.43 -9.50 -1.77
N SER A 153 8.87 -8.31 -2.19
CA SER A 153 10.28 -7.94 -2.06
C SER A 153 10.50 -7.33 -0.68
N ASN A 154 11.21 -8.06 0.19
CA ASN A 154 11.47 -7.64 1.56
C ASN A 154 12.23 -6.30 1.57
N LEU A 155 11.56 -5.28 2.12
CA LEU A 155 12.11 -3.94 2.36
C LEU A 155 12.10 -3.71 3.88
N PHE A 156 12.95 -4.43 4.57
CA PHE A 156 13.05 -4.42 6.03
C PHE A 156 13.21 -3.01 6.63
N VAL A 157 12.50 -2.70 7.74
CA VAL A 157 12.95 -1.71 8.75
C VAL A 157 12.43 -2.03 10.16
N ASP A 158 13.20 -2.81 10.94
CA ASP A 158 13.31 -2.63 12.40
C ASP A 158 14.17 -1.39 12.68
N ARG A 159 13.65 -0.47 13.50
CA ARG A 159 14.52 0.27 14.42
C ARG A 159 13.78 0.73 15.67
N ASN A 160 13.85 -0.14 16.66
CA ASN A 160 13.70 0.10 18.10
C ASN A 160 14.29 1.44 18.59
N ASP A 161 13.54 2.53 18.44
CA ASP A 161 13.81 3.84 19.07
C ASP A 161 12.69 4.30 20.02
N GLY A 162 11.65 3.47 20.17
CA GLY A 162 10.46 3.73 20.98
C GLY A 162 9.38 4.56 20.28
N SER A 163 9.46 4.78 18.97
CA SER A 163 8.42 5.40 18.14
C SER A 163 7.42 4.36 17.62
N ASP A 164 6.13 4.69 17.71
CA ASP A 164 5.00 3.97 17.09
C ASP A 164 4.80 4.36 15.62
N HIS A 165 5.43 5.45 15.17
CA HIS A 165 5.28 5.99 13.83
C HIS A 165 6.52 5.73 12.97
N TYR A 166 6.33 5.03 11.85
CA TYR A 166 7.37 4.53 10.96
C TYR A 166 7.38 5.33 9.66
N GLN A 167 8.40 6.15 9.48
CA GLN A 167 8.61 6.92 8.25
C GLN A 167 9.37 6.08 7.23
N LEU A 168 8.75 5.88 6.07
CA LEU A 168 9.35 5.16 4.95
C LEU A 168 10.31 6.06 4.17
N SER A 169 11.24 5.42 3.46
CA SER A 169 12.15 6.15 2.58
C SER A 169 11.38 6.90 1.49
N SER A 170 11.90 8.05 1.06
CA SER A 170 11.27 8.85 0.02
C SER A 170 11.14 8.06 -1.28
N GLY A 171 9.94 8.04 -1.87
CA GLY A 171 9.69 7.40 -3.16
C GLY A 171 9.28 5.93 -3.08
N THR A 172 8.56 5.56 -2.03
CA THR A 172 7.95 4.24 -1.86
C THR A 172 6.67 4.17 -2.70
N PHE A 173 6.84 4.12 -4.02
CA PHE A 173 5.73 4.12 -4.98
C PHE A 173 5.21 2.71 -5.24
N GLY A 174 3.89 2.53 -5.23
CA GLY A 174 3.30 1.21 -5.46
C GLY A 174 1.78 1.22 -5.47
N TYR A 175 1.22 0.07 -5.87
CA TYR A 175 -0.21 -0.22 -5.75
C TYR A 175 -0.49 -1.14 -4.55
N ALA A 176 0.50 -1.93 -4.13
CA ALA A 176 0.35 -2.91 -3.08
C ALA A 176 1.58 -2.96 -2.18
N PHE A 177 1.35 -3.06 -0.88
CA PHE A 177 2.38 -3.13 0.15
C PHE A 177 1.95 -4.13 1.23
N MET A 178 2.91 -4.86 1.80
CA MET A 178 2.68 -5.78 2.93
C MET A 178 3.32 -5.18 4.19
N LEU A 179 2.57 -5.17 5.29
CA LEU A 179 3.12 -5.06 6.64
C LEU A 179 2.94 -6.41 7.31
N TRP A 180 3.99 -6.95 7.91
CA TRP A 180 3.97 -8.26 8.54
C TRP A 180 4.98 -8.31 9.67
N VAL A 181 4.86 -9.28 10.55
CA VAL A 181 5.74 -9.47 11.70
C VAL A 181 6.33 -10.87 11.66
N ASP A 182 7.50 -11.04 12.26
CA ASP A 182 8.14 -12.33 12.45
C ASP A 182 8.72 -12.40 13.84
N GLY A 183 8.40 -13.45 14.58
CA GLY A 183 8.67 -13.45 16.01
C GLY A 183 7.62 -14.24 16.76
N ASN A 184 7.70 -14.23 18.08
CA ASN A 184 6.73 -14.94 18.92
C ASN A 184 6.28 -14.11 20.12
N ASP A 185 6.64 -12.83 20.12
CA ASP A 185 6.32 -11.86 21.16
C ASP A 185 5.94 -10.50 20.58
N ASP A 186 5.67 -10.42 19.27
CA ASP A 186 5.01 -9.26 18.69
C ASP A 186 3.57 -9.23 19.20
N ASP A 187 3.00 -8.05 19.40
CA ASP A 187 1.57 -7.89 19.71
C ASP A 187 1.09 -6.63 18.98
N VAL A 188 1.28 -6.59 17.66
CA VAL A 188 1.22 -5.33 16.90
C VAL A 188 -0.15 -5.08 16.28
N ARG A 189 -0.59 -3.81 16.31
CA ARG A 189 -1.76 -3.32 15.57
C ARG A 189 -1.39 -2.24 14.59
N ILE A 190 -1.84 -2.32 13.34
CA ILE A 190 -1.66 -1.21 12.40
C ILE A 190 -2.78 -0.19 12.62
N GLU A 191 -2.41 1.00 13.09
CA GLU A 191 -3.35 2.05 13.47
C GLU A 191 -3.67 3.02 12.32
N SER A 192 -2.70 3.28 11.45
CA SER A 192 -2.89 4.20 10.32
C SER A 192 -1.86 4.05 9.21
N LEU A 193 -2.21 4.55 8.02
CA LEU A 193 -1.31 4.75 6.88
C LEU A 193 -1.34 6.20 6.41
N GLU A 194 -0.18 6.71 6.00
CA GLU A 194 -0.01 8.00 5.35
C GLU A 194 0.51 7.82 3.92
N PHE A 195 -0.22 8.37 2.95
CA PHE A 195 0.13 8.25 1.54
C PHE A 195 -0.18 9.52 0.77
N SER A 196 0.27 9.59 -0.48
CA SER A 196 -0.13 10.65 -1.39
C SER A 196 -0.32 10.10 -2.80
N THR A 197 -1.32 10.58 -3.54
CA THR A 197 -1.53 10.21 -4.94
C THR A 197 -0.33 10.59 -5.80
N VAL A 198 0.10 9.73 -6.72
CA VAL A 198 1.12 10.08 -7.72
C VAL A 198 0.44 10.80 -8.88
N PRO A 199 0.70 12.09 -9.13
CA PRO A 199 0.05 12.80 -10.22
C PRO A 199 0.39 12.16 -11.56
N GLU A 200 -0.61 12.00 -12.43
CA GLU A 200 -0.35 11.53 -13.79
C GLU A 200 0.64 12.47 -14.50
N PRO A 201 1.62 11.93 -15.24
CA PRO A 201 2.53 12.75 -16.02
C PRO A 201 1.76 13.65 -16.99
N TYR A 202 2.03 14.96 -16.96
CA TYR A 202 1.44 15.93 -17.91
C TYR A 202 1.71 15.59 -19.39
N THR A 203 2.65 14.67 -19.66
CA THR A 203 2.87 14.09 -20.99
C THR A 203 1.65 13.36 -21.54
N LEU A 204 0.81 12.74 -20.70
CA LEU A 204 -0.45 12.11 -21.13
C LEU A 204 -1.46 13.15 -21.61
N LEU A 205 -1.61 14.25 -20.85
CA LEU A 205 -2.42 15.40 -21.28
C LEU A 205 -1.90 16.00 -22.58
N LEU A 206 -0.58 16.18 -22.71
CA LEU A 206 0.05 16.67 -23.94
C LEU A 206 -0.17 15.73 -25.12
N LEU A 207 -0.08 14.42 -24.91
CA LEU A 207 -0.39 13.41 -25.92
C LEU A 207 -1.86 13.47 -26.34
N ALA A 208 -2.78 13.56 -25.38
CA ALA A 208 -4.22 13.68 -25.64
C ALA A 208 -4.55 14.95 -26.45
N ILE A 209 -3.98 16.10 -26.07
CA ILE A 209 -4.11 17.35 -26.82
C ILE A 209 -3.49 17.21 -28.22
N GLY A 210 -2.32 16.59 -28.33
CA GLY A 210 -1.64 16.32 -29.61
C GLY A 210 -2.49 15.47 -30.56
N LEU A 211 -3.10 14.40 -30.06
CA LEU A 211 -4.00 13.53 -30.80
C LEU A 211 -5.26 14.27 -31.26
N LEU A 212 -5.88 15.07 -30.39
CA LEU A 212 -7.02 15.92 -30.74
C LEU A 212 -6.68 16.88 -31.89
N LEU A 213 -5.54 17.59 -31.79
CA LEU A 213 -5.09 18.54 -32.81
C LEU A 213 -4.75 17.86 -34.15
N CYS A 214 -4.23 16.64 -34.13
CA CYS A 214 -3.98 15.83 -35.34
C CYS A 214 -5.28 15.30 -35.97
N GLY A 215 -6.26 14.88 -35.17
CA GLY A 215 -7.57 14.42 -35.63
C GLY A 215 -8.35 15.49 -36.41
N PHE A 216 -8.33 16.75 -35.94
CA PHE A 216 -8.95 17.88 -36.64
C PHE A 216 -8.27 18.25 -37.98
N ARG A 217 -7.02 17.82 -38.19
CA ARG A 217 -6.29 18.04 -39.45
C ARG A 217 -6.67 17.02 -40.54
N GLY A 218 -7.09 15.81 -40.16
CA GLY A 218 -7.55 14.77 -41.09
C GLY A 218 -8.92 15.09 -41.72
N MET A 219 -9.82 15.74 -40.99
CA MET A 219 -11.19 16.01 -41.45
C MET A 219 -11.31 17.15 -42.49
N LYS A 220 -10.25 17.92 -42.75
CA LYS A 220 -10.29 19.05 -43.72
C LYS A 220 -9.85 18.70 -45.15
N LYS A 221 -9.64 17.42 -45.49
CA LYS A 221 -9.28 17.00 -46.85
C LYS A 221 -10.43 16.41 -47.69
N GLY A 222 -11.66 16.46 -47.19
CA GLY A 222 -12.85 16.01 -47.92
C GLY A 222 -13.93 17.08 -48.02
N ARG A 223 -13.70 18.13 -48.81
CA ARG A 223 -14.72 18.96 -49.49
C ARG A 223 -14.06 19.92 -50.46
#